data_AF-T0JCP3-F1
#
_entry.id   AF-T0JCP3-F1
#
_cell.length_a   1.000
_cell.length_b   1.000
_cell.length_c   1.000
_cell.angle_alpha   90.00
_cell.angle_beta   90.00
_cell.angle_gamma   90.00
#
_symmetry.space_group_name_H-M   'P 1'
#
loop_
_entity.id
_entity.type
_entity.pdbx_description
1 polymer ?
#
loop_
_entity_poly.entity_id
_entity_poly.type
_entity_poly.pdbx_seq_one_letter_code
_entity_poly.pdbx_strand_id
1 'polypeptide(L)'
;IADPRHRALRHHAEGIFLLETIFGVTVRNSDGRQVPVRLIGEAHVTEDLGRIPSFADWARLIQPMPWMLRGNPAGSPGLDPAISGSPAPNAAVA
;
A
#
# COMPACT_ATOMS: atom_id res chain seq x y z
N ILE A 1 -23.54 12.33 -2.43
CA ILE A 1 -22.09 12.50 -2.17
C ILE A 1 -21.51 11.13 -1.86
N ALA A 2 -20.42 10.74 -2.52
CA ALA A 2 -19.77 9.45 -2.27
C ALA A 2 -18.92 9.51 -1.00
N ASP A 3 -18.90 8.43 -0.23
CA ASP A 3 -18.19 8.33 1.05
C ASP A 3 -16.68 8.52 0.87
N PRO A 4 -16.00 9.50 1.50
CA PRO A 4 -14.59 9.80 1.26
C PRO A 4 -13.64 8.62 1.54
N ARG A 5 -14.07 7.60 2.29
CA ARG A 5 -13.29 6.37 2.51
C ARG A 5 -12.97 5.61 1.22
N HIS A 6 -13.81 5.73 0.18
CA HIS A 6 -13.47 5.15 -1.13
C HIS A 6 -12.26 5.87 -1.76
N ARG A 7 -12.12 7.18 -1.52
CA ARG A 7 -10.97 7.97 -1.99
C ARG A 7 -9.72 7.59 -1.21
N ALA A 8 -9.82 7.42 0.10
CA ALA A 8 -8.70 6.98 0.94
C ALA A 8 -8.08 5.64 0.49
N LEU A 9 -8.82 4.78 -0.20
CA LEU A 9 -8.30 3.51 -0.74
C LEU A 9 -7.44 3.67 -2.00
N ARG A 10 -7.62 4.72 -2.81
CA ARG A 10 -7.02 4.81 -4.17
C ARG A 10 -6.55 6.20 -4.61
N HIS A 11 -7.03 7.27 -3.99
CA HIS A 11 -6.66 8.66 -4.31
C HIS A 11 -5.49 9.08 -3.42
N HIS A 12 -4.35 8.39 -3.58
CA HIS A 12 -3.06 8.72 -2.97
C HIS A 12 -1.93 8.19 -3.85
N ALA A 13 -0.69 8.59 -3.57
CA ALA A 13 0.49 8.23 -4.38
C ALA A 13 0.60 6.73 -4.72
N GLU A 14 0.53 5.83 -3.73
CA GLU A 14 0.60 4.38 -4.00
C GLU A 14 -0.59 3.85 -4.82
N GLY A 15 -1.78 4.43 -4.68
CA GLY A 15 -2.94 4.08 -5.51
C GLY A 15 -2.74 4.47 -6.98
N ILE A 16 -2.01 5.57 -7.25
CA ILE A 16 -1.60 5.97 -8.60
C ILE A 16 -0.58 4.97 -9.17
N PHE A 17 0.39 4.52 -8.37
CA PHE A 17 1.34 3.48 -8.79
C PHE A 17 0.64 2.16 -9.13
N LEU A 18 -0.38 1.77 -8.35
CA LEU A 18 -1.16 0.55 -8.59
C LEU A 18 -1.86 0.56 -9.96
N LEU A 19 -2.16 1.73 -10.54
CA LEU A 19 -2.76 1.82 -11.87
C LEU A 19 -1.89 1.15 -12.94
N GLU A 20 -0.57 1.19 -12.83
CA GLU A 20 0.31 0.55 -13.81
C GLU A 20 0.19 -0.96 -13.82
N THR A 21 -0.05 -1.57 -12.66
CA THR A 21 -0.29 -3.02 -12.56
C THR A 21 -1.61 -3.42 -13.23
N ILE A 22 -2.60 -2.53 -13.22
CA ILE A 22 -3.95 -2.81 -13.74
C ILE A 22 -4.05 -2.48 -15.24
N PHE A 23 -3.49 -1.35 -15.66
CA PHE A 23 -3.66 -0.79 -17.00
C PHE A 23 -2.39 -0.83 -17.87
N GLY A 24 -1.26 -1.25 -17.30
CA GLY A 24 0.06 -1.14 -17.91
C GLY A 24 0.71 0.22 -17.66
N VAL A 25 1.99 0.35 -18.03
CA VAL A 25 2.76 1.59 -17.85
C VAL A 25 2.28 2.73 -18.75
N THR A 26 1.68 2.40 -19.90
CA THR A 26 1.14 3.36 -20.87
C THR A 26 -0.15 2.84 -21.49
N VAL A 27 -1.05 3.75 -21.84
CA VAL A 27 -2.23 3.47 -22.66
C VAL A 27 -2.14 4.24 -23.97
N ARG A 28 -2.66 3.66 -25.07
CA ARG A 28 -2.75 4.36 -26.35
C ARG A 28 -4.08 5.12 -26.42
N ASN A 29 -4.03 6.43 -26.61
CA ASN A 29 -5.24 7.25 -26.77
C ASN A 29 -5.80 7.15 -28.20
N SER A 30 -6.93 7.82 -28.46
CA SER A 30 -7.59 7.87 -29.78
C SER A 30 -6.73 8.50 -30.88
N ASP A 31 -5.78 9.37 -30.51
CA ASP A 31 -4.85 10.01 -31.44
C ASP A 31 -3.61 9.15 -31.73
N GLY A 32 -3.60 7.91 -31.24
CA GLY A 32 -2.48 6.99 -31.41
C GLY A 32 -1.27 7.29 -30.51
N ARG A 33 -1.37 8.20 -29.54
CA ARG A 33 -0.28 8.57 -28.64
C ARG A 33 -0.19 7.61 -27.46
N GLN A 34 1.03 7.22 -27.09
CA GLN A 34 1.32 6.49 -25.85
C GLN A 34 1.30 7.47 -24.68
N VAL A 35 0.34 7.35 -23.78
CA VAL A 35 0.17 8.21 -22.61
C VAL A 35 0.57 7.43 -21.36
N PRO A 36 1.46 7.95 -20.49
CA PRO A 36 1.79 7.30 -19.23
C PRO A 36 0.55 7.18 -18.33
N VAL A 37 0.30 5.99 -17.79
CA VAL A 37 -0.87 5.76 -16.92
C VAL A 37 -0.77 6.58 -15.62
N ARG A 38 0.45 6.76 -15.09
CA ARG A 38 0.68 7.61 -13.92
C ARG A 38 0.25 9.06 -14.14
N LEU A 39 0.53 9.61 -15.32
CA LEU A 39 0.17 10.99 -15.65
C LEU A 39 -1.36 11.17 -15.56
N ILE A 40 -2.12 10.18 -16.05
CA ILE A 40 -3.58 10.17 -15.96
C ILE A 40 -4.03 10.10 -14.49
N GLY A 41 -3.41 9.21 -13.70
CA GLY A 41 -3.72 9.07 -12.27
C GLY A 41 -3.43 10.33 -11.45
N GLU A 42 -2.29 11.00 -11.71
CA GLU A 42 -1.90 12.25 -11.07
C GLU A 42 -2.87 13.38 -11.41
N ALA A 43 -3.23 13.51 -12.69
CA ALA A 43 -4.21 14.49 -13.15
C ALA A 43 -5.58 14.25 -12.48
N HIS A 44 -6.09 13.01 -12.54
CA HIS A 44 -7.37 12.62 -11.94
C HIS A 44 -7.45 12.97 -10.44
N VAL A 45 -6.43 12.59 -9.65
CA VAL A 45 -6.43 12.85 -8.21
C VAL A 45 -6.28 14.34 -7.90
N THR A 46 -5.48 15.06 -8.69
CA THR A 46 -5.28 16.51 -8.51
C THR A 46 -6.54 17.30 -8.84
N GLU A 47 -7.26 16.94 -9.92
CA GLU A 47 -8.55 17.54 -10.27
C GLU A 47 -9.62 17.29 -9.21
N ASP A 48 -9.60 16.11 -8.58
CA ASP A 48 -10.57 15.73 -7.55
C ASP A 48 -10.31 16.35 -6.17
N LEU A 49 -9.03 16.45 -5.75
CA LEU A 49 -8.65 16.82 -4.38
C LEU A 49 -7.82 18.12 -4.27
N GLY A 50 -7.40 18.70 -5.39
CA GLY A 50 -6.49 19.85 -5.45
C GLY A 50 -5.03 19.54 -5.09
N ARG A 51 -4.74 18.30 -4.65
CA ARG A 51 -3.39 17.78 -4.36
C ARG A 51 -3.42 16.26 -4.36
N ILE A 52 -2.24 15.63 -4.47
CA ILE A 52 -2.09 14.19 -4.25
C ILE A 52 -1.74 13.96 -2.78
N PRO A 53 -2.63 13.36 -1.95
CA PRO A 53 -2.28 13.01 -0.59
C PRO A 53 -1.40 11.76 -0.54
N SER A 54 -0.68 11.60 0.58
CA SER A 54 -0.04 10.33 0.92
C SER A 54 -1.04 9.36 1.56
N PHE A 55 -0.72 8.06 1.65
CA PHE A 55 -1.52 7.16 2.48
C PHE A 55 -1.49 7.61 3.96
N ALA A 56 -0.36 8.13 4.44
CA ALA A 56 -0.22 8.63 5.81
C ALA A 56 -1.20 9.79 6.12
N ASP A 57 -1.49 10.66 5.14
CA ASP A 57 -2.49 11.72 5.29
C ASP A 57 -3.89 11.19 5.62
N TRP A 58 -4.25 10.04 5.05
CA TRP A 58 -5.51 9.36 5.32
C TRP A 58 -5.42 8.55 6.62
N ALA A 59 -4.35 7.77 6.78
CA ALA A 59 -4.17 6.82 7.87
C ALA A 59 -4.15 7.48 9.26
N ARG A 60 -3.60 8.70 9.37
CA ARG A 60 -3.58 9.45 10.64
C ARG A 60 -4.97 9.80 11.19
N LEU A 61 -6.03 9.67 10.39
CA LEU A 61 -7.41 9.93 10.80
C LEU A 61 -8.17 8.66 11.22
N ILE A 62 -7.58 7.48 11.04
CA ILE A 62 -8.19 6.21 11.44
C ILE A 62 -8.26 6.15 12.97
N GLN A 63 -9.45 5.89 13.51
CA GLN A 63 -9.62 5.56 14.92
C GLN A 63 -9.37 4.06 15.12
N PRO A 64 -8.29 3.64 15.79
CA PRO A 64 -7.96 2.22 15.91
C PRO A 64 -9.02 1.50 16.75
N MET A 65 -9.52 0.38 16.22
CA MET A 65 -10.38 -0.54 16.97
C MET A 65 -9.55 -1.75 17.42
N PRO A 66 -9.92 -2.45 18.52
CA PRO A 66 -9.12 -3.55 19.07
C PRO A 66 -8.73 -4.63 18.05
N TRP A 67 -9.58 -4.91 17.06
CA TRP A 67 -9.28 -5.89 16.01
C TRP A 67 -8.18 -5.43 15.04
N MET A 68 -7.99 -4.13 14.83
CA MET A 68 -6.96 -3.55 13.97
C MET A 68 -5.57 -3.64 14.60
N LEU A 69 -5.51 -3.74 15.93
CA LEU A 69 -4.27 -3.81 16.71
C LEU A 69 -3.80 -5.25 16.96
N ARG A 70 -4.61 -6.26 16.56
CA ARG A 70 -4.24 -7.67 16.69
C ARG A 70 -3.24 -8.04 15.60
N GLY A 71 -1.96 -7.84 15.89
CA GLY A 71 -0.87 -8.29 15.01
C GLY A 71 -0.67 -9.81 14.98
N ASN A 72 -1.29 -10.56 15.91
CA ASN A 72 -1.10 -11.99 16.04
C ASN A 72 -2.23 -12.65 16.86
N PRO A 73 -3.29 -13.19 16.25
CA PRO A 73 -4.25 -14.02 16.98
C PRO A 73 -3.56 -15.23 17.62
N ALA A 74 -3.98 -15.63 18.82
CA ALA A 74 -3.48 -16.85 19.46
C ALA A 74 -3.66 -18.05 18.51
N GLY A 75 -2.58 -18.76 18.18
CA GLY A 75 -2.60 -19.87 17.22
C GLY A 75 -2.26 -19.53 15.76
N SER A 76 -1.72 -18.33 15.48
CA SER A 76 -1.28 -17.98 14.12
C SER A 76 -0.14 -18.89 13.64
N PRO A 77 -0.22 -19.49 12.44
CA PRO A 77 0.76 -20.47 11.94
C PRO A 77 2.20 -19.96 11.70
N GLY A 78 2.47 -18.67 11.94
CA GLY A 78 3.73 -18.01 11.58
C GLY A 78 4.69 -17.71 12.74
N LEU A 79 4.33 -18.08 13.97
CA LEU A 79 5.19 -17.91 15.14
C LEU A 79 5.27 -19.25 15.86
N ASP A 80 6.24 -20.06 15.45
CA ASP A 80 6.59 -21.26 16.19
C ASP A 80 7.34 -20.83 17.46
N PRO A 81 6.75 -20.94 18.67
CA PRO A 81 7.43 -20.55 19.92
C PRO A 81 8.67 -21.41 20.19
N ALA A 82 8.87 -22.49 19.43
CA ALA A 82 10.06 -23.35 19.48
C ALA A 82 11.31 -22.71 18.86
N ILE A 83 11.21 -21.58 18.13
CA ILE A 83 12.39 -20.84 17.66
C ILE A 83 12.92 -19.95 18.79
N SER A 84 13.32 -20.60 19.88
CA SER A 84 14.12 -20.06 20.98
C SER A 84 15.35 -20.95 21.09
N GLY A 85 16.34 -20.71 20.25
CA GLY A 85 17.62 -21.43 20.33
C GLY A 85 18.19 -21.80 18.98
N SER A 86 18.71 -20.82 18.25
CA SER A 86 19.86 -21.14 17.39
C SER A 86 21.06 -21.35 18.32
N PRO A 87 21.70 -22.54 18.35
CA PRO A 87 22.94 -22.69 19.09
C PRO A 87 24.00 -21.80 18.42
N ALA A 88 24.77 -21.06 19.23
CA ALA A 88 25.87 -20.25 18.74
C ALA A 88 26.87 -21.14 17.96
N PRO A 89 27.43 -20.67 16.83
CA PRO A 89 28.40 -21.45 16.09
C PRO A 89 29.71 -21.55 16.89
N ASN A 90 30.01 -22.78 17.29
CA ASN A 90 31.31 -23.42 17.53
C ASN A 90 32.52 -22.50 17.81
N ALA A 91 33.00 -22.50 19.06
CA ALA A 91 34.40 -22.19 19.37
C ALA A 91 35.24 -23.44 19.10
N ALA A 92 35.80 -23.53 17.90
CA ALA A 92 36.96 -24.38 17.64
C ALA A 92 38.23 -23.69 18.20
N VAL A 93 39.25 -24.51 18.48
CA VAL A 93 40.65 -24.22 18.88
C VAL A 93 40.95 -24.46 20.37
N ALA A 94 41.36 -25.70 20.68
CA ALA A 94 42.74 -26.06 21.03
C ALA A 94 42.84 -27.57 21.27
#